data_AF-A0A2P5XZ88-F1
#
_entry.id   AF-A0A2P5XZ88-F1
#
_cell.length_a   1.000
_cell.length_b   1.000
_cell.length_c   1.000
_cell.angle_alpha   90.00
_cell.angle_beta   90.00
_cell.angle_gamma   90.00
#
_symmetry.space_group_name_H-M   'P 1'
#
loop_
_entity.id
_entity.type
_entity.pdbx_description
1 polymer ?
#
loop_
_entity_poly.entity_id
_entity_poly.type
_entity_poly.pdbx_seq_one_letter_code
_entity_poly.pdbx_strand_id
1 'polypeptide(L)'
;MAANLVEGVNAVFKRKQHLPIASVFSATFYRLATLMSKMVFKQVNQMNAGFMHVEHVWKGNGADRDCRLSTRYPPRSYEVGLLNRQCDCGKFQALHYPCVHVIAACAEHSINVEQYVDEVYT
;
A
#
# COMPACT_ATOMS: atom_id res chain seq x y z
N MET A 1 -12.71 8.37 28.00
CA MET A 1 -12.27 6.95 27.98
C MET A 1 -11.05 6.82 27.06
N ALA A 2 -9.93 7.45 27.44
CA ALA A 2 -8.66 7.51 26.67
C ALA A 2 -7.41 7.41 27.57
N ALA A 3 -7.58 7.12 28.87
CA ALA A 3 -6.50 7.12 29.86
C ALA A 3 -5.54 5.93 29.68
N ASN A 4 -6.06 4.79 29.23
CA ASN A 4 -5.31 3.52 29.26
C ASN A 4 -4.17 3.45 28.23
N LEU A 5 -4.29 4.15 27.10
CA LEU A 5 -3.30 4.11 26.03
C LEU A 5 -2.10 5.00 26.35
N VAL A 6 -2.36 6.22 26.83
CA VAL A 6 -1.33 7.15 27.31
C VAL A 6 -0.59 6.57 28.51
N GLU A 7 -1.29 5.96 29.48
CA GLU A 7 -0.66 5.31 30.63
C GLU A 7 0.16 4.08 30.24
N GLY A 8 -0.33 3.25 29.31
CA GLY A 8 0.40 2.10 28.79
C GLY A 8 1.70 2.50 28.09
N VAL A 9 1.63 3.52 27.22
CA VAL A 9 2.79 4.08 26.53
C VAL A 9 3.77 4.71 27.53
N ASN A 10 3.26 5.47 28.51
CA ASN A 10 4.08 6.07 29.57
C ASN A 10 4.76 5.02 30.47
N ALA A 11 4.09 3.89 30.76
CA ALA A 11 4.67 2.79 31.52
C ALA A 11 5.80 2.07 30.77
N VAL A 12 5.65 1.89 29.44
CA VAL A 12 6.71 1.33 28.58
C VAL A 12 7.92 2.27 28.53
N PHE A 13 7.70 3.58 28.38
CA PHE A 13 8.77 4.57 28.41
C PHE A 13 9.45 4.67 29.79
N LYS A 14 8.70 4.55 30.89
CA LYS A 14 9.26 4.51 32.26
C LYS A 14 10.15 3.29 32.50
N ARG A 15 9.85 2.12 31.90
CA ARG A 15 10.70 0.92 31.99
C ARG A 15 11.95 0.98 31.09
N LYS A 16 11.94 1.83 30.05
CA LYS A 16 13.03 2.02 29.07
C LYS A 16 13.84 3.29 29.36
N GLN A 17 14.13 3.57 30.63
CA GLN A 17 14.83 4.77 31.12
C GLN A 17 16.19 5.09 30.42
N HIS A 18 16.74 4.17 29.63
CA HIS A 18 18.02 4.28 28.93
C HIS A 18 17.89 4.64 27.44
N LEU A 19 16.68 4.74 26.88
CA LEU A 19 16.48 5.16 25.49
C LEU A 19 15.58 6.40 25.47
N PRO A 20 16.08 7.56 25.02
CA PRO A 20 15.24 8.76 24.92
C PRO A 20 14.07 8.47 23.99
N ILE A 21 12.89 8.99 24.33
CA ILE A 21 11.66 8.89 23.52
C ILE A 21 11.96 9.20 22.06
N ALA A 22 12.74 10.27 21.82
CA ALA A 22 13.23 10.65 20.50
C ALA A 22 13.96 9.53 19.74
N SER A 23 14.81 8.73 20.41
CA SER A 23 15.52 7.61 19.76
C SER A 23 14.58 6.49 19.32
N VAL A 24 13.56 6.17 20.15
CA VAL A 24 12.54 5.18 19.79
C VAL A 24 11.68 5.70 18.64
N PHE A 25 11.23 6.96 18.69
CA PHE A 25 10.49 7.60 17.61
C PHE A 25 11.30 7.66 16.32
N SER A 26 12.56 8.09 16.36
CA SER A 26 13.42 8.12 15.17
C SER A 26 13.65 6.71 14.61
N ALA A 27 13.98 5.73 15.46
CA ALA A 27 14.21 4.36 15.01
C ALA A 27 12.96 3.77 14.35
N THR A 28 11.78 3.98 14.94
CA THR A 28 10.50 3.51 14.38
C THR A 28 10.18 4.22 13.07
N PHE A 29 10.31 5.55 13.02
CA PHE A 29 10.11 6.34 11.81
C PHE A 29 11.01 5.89 10.65
N TYR A 30 12.33 5.79 10.87
CA TYR A 30 13.26 5.35 9.83
C TYR A 30 13.02 3.91 9.37
N ARG A 31 12.62 3.02 10.29
CA ARG A 31 12.24 1.64 9.94
C ARG A 31 11.02 1.64 9.02
N LEU A 32 9.99 2.43 9.34
CA LEU A 32 8.79 2.56 8.50
C LEU A 32 9.13 3.17 7.13
N ALA A 33 9.89 4.26 7.08
CA ALA A 33 10.33 4.86 5.83
C ALA A 33 11.11 3.86 4.94
N THR A 34 12.03 3.09 5.55
CA THR A 34 12.78 2.05 4.85
C THR A 34 11.85 0.94 4.33
N LEU A 35 10.83 0.56 5.08
CA LEU A 35 9.85 -0.44 4.64
C LEU A 35 9.05 0.06 3.43
N MET A 36 8.59 1.32 3.46
CA MET A 36 7.87 1.93 2.33
C MET A 36 8.74 1.94 1.07
N SER A 37 10.01 2.38 1.16
CA SER A 37 10.93 2.35 0.03
C SER A 37 11.16 0.93 -0.52
N LYS A 38 11.27 -0.08 0.35
CA LYS A 38 11.39 -1.49 -0.06
C LYS A 38 10.12 -2.00 -0.75
N MET A 39 8.95 -1.60 -0.27
CA MET A 39 7.68 -1.98 -0.89
C MET A 39 7.54 -1.39 -2.29
N VAL A 40 7.80 -0.09 -2.44
CA VAL A 40 7.78 0.59 -3.75
C VAL A 40 8.79 -0.04 -4.71
N PHE A 41 10.03 -0.26 -4.26
CA PHE A 41 11.07 -0.89 -5.09
C PHE A 41 10.67 -2.30 -5.55
N LYS A 42 10.06 -3.09 -4.66
CA LYS A 42 9.56 -4.43 -5.01
C LYS A 42 8.46 -4.35 -6.07
N GLN A 43 7.54 -3.39 -5.96
CA GLN A 43 6.47 -3.16 -6.93
C GLN A 43 7.04 -2.75 -8.30
N VAL A 44 7.98 -1.81 -8.33
CA VAL A 44 8.64 -1.36 -9.57
C VAL A 44 9.42 -2.49 -10.23
N ASN A 45 10.15 -3.30 -9.48
CA ASN A 45 10.87 -4.45 -10.06
C ASN A 45 9.91 -5.49 -10.63
N GLN A 46 8.74 -5.69 -10.02
CA GLN A 46 7.70 -6.57 -10.55
C GLN A 46 7.11 -6.03 -11.87
N MET A 47 6.98 -4.70 -12.00
CA MET A 47 6.59 -4.04 -13.25
C MET A 47 7.68 -4.18 -14.31
N ASN A 48 8.92 -3.82 -13.99
CA ASN A 48 10.04 -3.82 -14.93
C ASN A 48 10.41 -5.22 -15.44
N ALA A 49 10.26 -6.25 -14.61
CA ALA A 49 10.48 -7.64 -15.02
C ALA A 49 9.33 -8.20 -15.90
N GLY A 50 8.31 -7.38 -16.22
CA GLY A 50 7.18 -7.79 -17.06
C GLY A 50 6.31 -8.87 -16.41
N PHE A 51 6.38 -9.04 -15.08
CA PHE A 51 5.57 -10.05 -14.38
C PHE A 51 4.08 -9.69 -14.35
N MET A 52 3.73 -8.44 -14.61
CA MET A 52 2.34 -8.01 -14.72
C MET A 52 2.03 -7.60 -16.14
N HIS A 53 0.98 -8.17 -16.66
CA HIS A 53 0.41 -7.81 -17.93
C HIS A 53 -1.05 -7.48 -17.70
N VAL A 54 -1.50 -6.37 -18.27
CA VAL A 54 -2.92 -6.03 -18.25
C VAL A 54 -3.58 -6.90 -19.30
N GLU A 55 -4.28 -7.93 -18.86
CA GLU A 55 -4.95 -8.86 -19.77
C GLU A 55 -6.18 -8.22 -20.39
N HIS A 56 -7.07 -7.66 -19.55
CA HIS A 56 -8.31 -7.05 -20.01
C HIS A 56 -8.72 -5.90 -19.10
N VAL A 57 -8.81 -4.70 -19.67
CA VAL A 57 -9.46 -3.55 -19.01
C VAL A 57 -10.96 -3.64 -19.30
N TRP A 58 -11.77 -3.94 -18.30
CA TRP A 58 -13.22 -3.83 -18.42
C TRP A 58 -13.59 -2.36 -18.35
N LYS A 59 -13.64 -1.69 -19.51
CA LYS A 59 -14.35 -0.42 -19.62
C LYS A 59 -15.85 -0.73 -19.56
N GLY A 60 -16.38 -0.87 -18.35
CA GLY A 60 -17.82 -0.84 -18.13
C GLY A 60 -18.39 0.47 -18.69
N ASN A 61 -19.61 0.41 -19.22
CA ASN A 61 -20.27 1.53 -19.88
C ASN A 61 -20.49 2.70 -18.90
N GLY A 62 -19.56 3.65 -18.89
CA GLY A 62 -19.68 4.95 -18.23
C GLY A 62 -19.42 4.91 -16.72
N ALA A 63 -18.22 5.33 -16.33
CA ALA A 63 -17.73 5.54 -14.96
C ALA A 63 -17.13 4.34 -14.21
N ASP A 64 -17.36 3.10 -14.62
CA ASP A 64 -16.76 1.95 -13.94
C ASP A 64 -15.26 1.80 -14.32
N ARG A 65 -14.37 1.85 -13.32
CA ARG A 65 -12.91 1.80 -13.48
C ARG A 65 -12.34 0.49 -12.92
N ASP A 66 -12.99 -0.60 -13.32
CA ASP A 66 -12.64 -1.94 -12.89
C ASP A 66 -11.69 -2.58 -13.92
N CYS A 67 -10.57 -3.11 -13.45
CA CYS A 67 -9.53 -3.71 -14.28
C CYS A 67 -9.29 -5.15 -13.87
N ARG A 68 -9.12 -6.06 -14.84
CA ARG A 68 -8.58 -7.40 -14.59
C ARG A 68 -7.14 -7.45 -15.05
N LEU A 69 -6.23 -7.59 -14.08
CA LEU A 69 -4.80 -7.72 -14.33
C LEU A 69 -4.37 -9.16 -14.14
N SER A 70 -3.44 -9.61 -14.98
CA SER A 70 -2.92 -10.97 -14.86
C SER A 70 -1.42 -10.98 -14.68
N THR A 71 -0.97 -11.81 -13.76
CA THR A 71 0.45 -12.06 -13.51
C THR A 71 0.90 -13.20 -14.38
N ARG A 72 2.08 -13.10 -15.00
CA ARG A 72 2.64 -14.20 -15.80
C ARG A 72 3.15 -15.37 -14.94
N TYR A 73 3.57 -15.09 -13.70
CA TYR A 73 4.16 -16.12 -12.84
C TYR A 73 3.96 -15.83 -11.34
N PRO A 74 3.19 -16.66 -10.60
CA PRO A 74 2.27 -17.67 -11.13
C PRO A 74 1.13 -17.02 -11.94
N PRO A 75 0.54 -17.72 -12.92
CA PRO A 75 -0.61 -17.24 -13.68
C PRO A 75 -1.81 -17.07 -12.76
N ARG A 76 -2.19 -15.82 -12.51
CA ARG A 76 -3.36 -15.44 -11.73
C ARG A 76 -3.92 -14.13 -12.27
N SER A 77 -5.23 -14.05 -12.34
CA SER A 77 -5.95 -12.80 -12.57
C SER A 77 -6.33 -12.18 -11.22
N TYR A 78 -6.32 -10.85 -11.17
CA TYR A 78 -6.73 -10.04 -10.04
C TYR A 78 -7.70 -8.98 -10.54
N GLU A 79 -8.85 -8.86 -9.88
CA GLU A 79 -9.77 -7.76 -10.13
C GLU A 79 -9.36 -6.57 -9.26
N VAL A 80 -9.40 -5.39 -9.87
CA VAL A 80 -9.03 -4.11 -9.27
C VAL A 80 -10.16 -3.14 -9.54
N GLY A 81 -10.86 -2.74 -8.48
CA GLY A 81 -11.85 -1.67 -8.55
C GLY A 81 -11.26 -0.36 -8.06
N LEU A 82 -10.92 0.54 -8.99
CA LEU A 82 -10.30 1.82 -8.66
C LEU A 82 -11.25 2.74 -7.89
N LEU A 83 -12.53 2.79 -8.26
CA LEU A 83 -13.53 3.61 -7.56
C LEU A 83 -13.80 3.09 -6.14
N ASN A 84 -13.95 1.78 -6.00
CA ASN A 84 -14.24 1.13 -4.73
C ASN A 84 -13.00 0.97 -3.85
N ARG A 85 -11.83 1.38 -4.33
CA ARG A 85 -10.52 1.21 -3.68
C ARG A 85 -10.26 -0.25 -3.28
N GLN A 86 -10.49 -1.19 -4.18
CA GLN A 86 -10.38 -2.62 -3.92
C GLN A 86 -9.48 -3.34 -4.91
N CYS A 87 -8.80 -4.37 -4.41
CA CYS A 87 -8.08 -5.34 -5.21
C CYS A 87 -8.16 -6.74 -4.57
N ASP A 88 -8.39 -7.77 -5.36
CA ASP A 88 -8.49 -9.17 -4.89
C ASP A 88 -7.22 -9.71 -4.25
N CYS A 89 -6.08 -9.05 -4.47
CA CYS A 89 -4.84 -9.44 -3.81
C CYS A 89 -4.85 -9.18 -2.30
N GLY A 90 -5.84 -8.44 -1.77
CA GLY A 90 -6.04 -8.11 -0.36
C GLY A 90 -5.04 -7.09 0.21
N LYS A 91 -3.91 -6.84 -0.48
CA LYS A 91 -2.86 -5.93 -0.01
C LYS A 91 -3.33 -4.48 0.05
N PHE A 92 -4.18 -4.07 -0.89
CA PHE A 92 -4.63 -2.69 -0.95
C PHE A 92 -5.48 -2.34 0.27
N GLN A 93 -6.35 -3.25 0.67
CA GLN A 93 -7.23 -3.12 1.84
C GLN A 93 -6.43 -3.30 3.14
N ALA A 94 -5.49 -4.25 3.19
CA ALA A 94 -4.72 -4.52 4.40
C ALA A 94 -3.70 -3.42 4.73
N LEU A 95 -3.09 -2.81 3.71
CA LEU A 95 -2.05 -1.80 3.89
C LEU A 95 -2.55 -0.37 3.71
N HIS A 96 -3.80 -0.18 3.27
CA HIS A 96 -4.30 1.14 2.89
C HIS A 96 -3.35 1.87 1.91
N TYR A 97 -2.65 1.11 1.08
CA TYR A 97 -1.61 1.60 0.18
C TYR A 97 -1.72 0.92 -1.19
N PRO A 98 -1.57 1.65 -2.31
CA PRO A 98 -1.72 1.10 -3.64
C PRO A 98 -0.86 -0.15 -3.85
N CYS A 99 -1.52 -1.26 -4.19
CA CYS A 99 -0.82 -2.47 -4.57
C CYS A 99 -0.32 -2.36 -6.01
N VAL A 100 0.54 -3.28 -6.39
CA VAL A 100 1.13 -3.28 -7.74
C VAL A 100 0.09 -3.38 -8.86
N HIS A 101 -1.04 -4.06 -8.61
CA HIS A 101 -2.15 -4.16 -9.55
C HIS A 101 -2.91 -2.83 -9.68
N VAL A 102 -3.09 -2.11 -8.57
CA VAL A 102 -3.70 -0.76 -8.55
C VAL A 102 -2.82 0.24 -9.29
N ILE A 103 -1.49 0.18 -9.10
CA ILE A 103 -0.53 1.04 -9.81
C ILE A 103 -0.63 0.79 -11.32
N ALA A 104 -0.64 -0.47 -11.74
CA ALA A 104 -0.77 -0.83 -13.15
C ALA A 104 -2.13 -0.43 -13.73
N ALA A 105 -3.24 -0.61 -12.99
CA ALA A 105 -4.56 -0.10 -13.39
C ALA A 105 -4.58 1.43 -13.52
N CYS A 106 -3.93 2.15 -12.60
CA CYS A 106 -3.80 3.61 -12.67
C CYS A 106 -3.01 4.04 -13.91
N ALA A 107 -1.94 3.32 -14.27
CA ALA A 107 -1.16 3.60 -15.48
C ALA A 107 -2.03 3.50 -16.74
N GLU A 108 -2.87 2.46 -16.87
CA GLU A 108 -3.72 2.29 -18.06
C GLU A 108 -4.83 3.32 -18.18
N HIS A 109 -5.34 3.79 -17.05
CA HIS A 109 -6.34 4.85 -17.04
C HIS A 109 -5.72 6.26 -17.00
N SER A 110 -4.38 6.37 -17.04
CA SER A 110 -3.66 7.65 -16.89
C SER A 110 -4.08 8.44 -15.64
N ILE A 111 -4.30 7.73 -14.54
CA ILE A 111 -4.74 8.28 -13.27
C ILE A 111 -3.52 8.48 -12.36
N ASN A 112 -3.48 9.60 -11.63
CA ASN A 112 -2.46 9.78 -10.59
C ASN A 112 -2.70 8.78 -9.46
N VAL A 113 -1.71 7.92 -9.18
CA VAL A 113 -1.78 6.91 -8.13
C VAL A 113 -1.76 7.50 -6.72
N GLU A 114 -1.22 8.70 -6.54
CA GLU A 114 -1.12 9.38 -5.25
C GLU A 114 -2.49 9.60 -4.60
N GLN A 115 -3.55 9.75 -5.41
CA GLN A 115 -4.92 9.88 -4.90
C GLN A 115 -5.44 8.63 -4.17
N TYR A 116 -4.72 7.51 -4.26
CA TYR A 116 -5.04 6.25 -3.60
C TYR A 116 -4.11 5.93 -2.43
N VAL A 117 -3.12 6.79 -2.16
CA VAL A 117 -2.31 6.72 -0.94
C VAL A 117 -3.14 7.30 0.20
N ASP A 118 -3.22 6.57 1.31
CA ASP A 118 -3.93 7.03 2.51
C ASP A 118 -3.16 8.18 3.18
N GLU A 119 -3.90 9.11 3.79
CA GLU A 119 -3.34 10.30 4.46
C GLU A 119 -2.36 9.94 5.58
N VAL A 120 -2.47 8.74 6.16
CA VAL A 120 -1.52 8.24 7.18
C VAL A 120 -0.08 8.17 6.65
N TYR A 121 0.12 8.16 5.33
CA TYR A 121 1.43 8.07 4.69
C TYR A 121 1.94 9.39 4.07
N THR A 122 1.17 10.47 4.14
CA THR A 122 1.51 11.81 3.60
C THR A 122 1.71 12.83 4.71
#